data_AF-A0A075B1T3-F1
#
_entry.id   AF-A0A075B1T3-F1
#
_cell.length_a   1.000
_cell.length_b   1.000
_cell.length_c   1.000
_cell.angle_alpha   90.00
_cell.angle_beta   90.00
_cell.angle_gamma   90.00
#
_symmetry.space_group_name_H-M   'P 1'
#
loop_
_entity.id
_entity.type
_entity.pdbx_description
1 polymer ?
#
loop_
_entity_poly.entity_id
_entity_poly.type
_entity_poly.pdbx_seq_one_letter_code
_entity_poly.pdbx_strand_id
1 'polypeptide(L)'
;MANLFTVTLFQPVKHDKGFSYLQYQGHLNNLKKTLYHILNDRNLSLQRQKELEIDNLRKSMSIEQRIRTSVDSDERLQRKRLMKKKSEIEKEEKQRQEEERRQEEERLVELQNKKKERQIEEEKYREEEEKQRQLHSYELLVKKIRSESAEIRELEKKLSSAFTNKELILQMKEKKIREEKERLFELEKAQEKCKLYNDFEEKEKKEEIERHIKGVEQKEALLKQFEEKRNRREQEFELFMKEKQMIDELVCKIIAEDESVQRKKYEKQNETRQFIEEFLKDRRERIELEKKKMVDEDQKILEYLEKKNQRENELKELRKAEEERHSVLYTKLASQMAHQEQEKAELEELKLEIYMDEMEQKEREREREAMEKRIKAKLDMIDSYQRQLEEKKRIAEKERDNEELLRKQLLQKYAEDERIEQMSAQKRRMKQQEHKRAVDQLIEEKRHRREQELQRELSEDDKIRQLDEFRRQVIEQERQRILRDQASKVIDYLPKGVIRDVSDLEFFDKEFKEKV
;
A
#
# COMPACT_ATOMS: atom_id res chain seq x y z
N MET A 1 -3.43 -81.02 159.42
CA MET A 1 -3.37 -82.09 160.43
C MET A 1 -2.39 -81.67 161.51
N ALA A 2 -2.63 -82.02 162.79
CA ALA A 2 -1.65 -81.99 163.89
C ALA A 2 -0.97 -80.63 164.25
N ASN A 3 -0.53 -80.35 165.47
CA ASN A 3 -0.89 -80.89 166.80
C ASN A 3 -0.49 -79.85 167.89
N LEU A 4 -1.05 -80.01 169.10
CA LEU A 4 -0.46 -79.79 170.45
C LEU A 4 0.54 -78.60 170.62
N PHE A 5 0.32 -77.56 171.45
CA PHE A 5 -0.10 -77.51 172.86
C PHE A 5 0.86 -78.22 173.84
N THR A 6 1.61 -77.46 174.65
CA THR A 6 2.18 -77.88 175.96
C THR A 6 2.32 -76.68 176.91
N VAL A 7 2.22 -76.93 178.22
CA VAL A 7 2.20 -75.96 179.33
C VAL A 7 2.90 -76.56 180.55
N THR A 8 3.71 -75.77 181.28
CA THR A 8 4.02 -75.84 182.75
C THR A 8 4.98 -74.66 183.10
N LEU A 9 4.91 -73.90 184.21
CA LEU A 9 4.81 -74.22 185.67
C LEU A 9 6.11 -74.87 186.20
N PHE A 10 6.66 -74.65 187.41
CA PHE A 10 6.25 -73.98 188.69
C PHE A 10 7.55 -73.73 189.55
N GLN A 11 7.68 -73.07 190.72
CA GLN A 11 6.82 -72.33 191.69
C GLN A 11 7.68 -71.20 192.41
N PRO A 12 7.62 -70.79 193.72
CA PRO A 12 8.28 -69.56 194.25
C PRO A 12 9.20 -69.80 195.50
N VAL A 13 9.57 -68.75 196.27
CA VAL A 13 9.59 -68.71 197.76
C VAL A 13 9.72 -67.26 198.32
N LYS A 14 9.42 -67.09 199.63
CA LYS A 14 9.28 -65.84 200.43
C LYS A 14 10.65 -65.29 200.91
N HIS A 15 10.86 -64.22 201.70
CA HIS A 15 10.10 -63.34 202.65
C HIS A 15 10.83 -61.94 202.65
N ASP A 16 10.56 -60.85 203.42
CA ASP A 16 9.69 -60.56 204.57
C ASP A 16 9.34 -59.04 204.73
N LYS A 17 8.58 -58.69 205.79
CA LYS A 17 8.54 -57.42 206.59
C LYS A 17 8.85 -56.04 205.96
N GLY A 18 7.82 -55.18 205.92
CA GLY A 18 7.81 -53.83 205.32
C GLY A 18 8.28 -52.64 206.18
N PHE A 19 7.92 -51.41 205.77
CA PHE A 19 8.02 -50.17 206.55
C PHE A 19 7.11 -49.03 206.00
N SER A 20 7.05 -47.90 206.73
CA SER A 20 6.03 -46.84 206.61
C SER A 20 6.17 -45.85 205.42
N TYR A 21 5.11 -45.76 204.61
CA TYR A 21 4.42 -44.57 204.06
C TYR A 21 5.17 -43.33 203.48
N LEU A 22 6.50 -43.30 203.28
CA LEU A 22 7.18 -42.03 202.89
C LEU A 22 8.32 -42.09 201.84
N GLN A 23 8.42 -43.15 201.04
CA GLN A 23 9.37 -43.20 199.90
C GLN A 23 8.67 -43.29 198.53
N TYR A 24 8.32 -42.12 197.99
CA TYR A 24 7.70 -41.96 196.66
C TYR A 24 8.75 -41.79 195.53
N GLN A 25 8.29 -41.89 194.28
CA GLN A 25 8.86 -41.31 193.04
C GLN A 25 10.21 -41.79 192.47
N GLY A 26 11.19 -42.25 193.26
CA GLY A 26 12.56 -42.48 192.73
C GLY A 26 12.71 -43.53 191.61
N HIS A 27 11.97 -44.64 191.69
CA HIS A 27 12.35 -45.87 190.95
C HIS A 27 11.83 -45.97 189.50
N LEU A 28 10.97 -45.04 189.05
CA LEU A 28 10.17 -45.17 187.83
C LEU A 28 10.88 -44.83 186.51
N ASN A 29 12.00 -44.10 186.55
CA ASN A 29 12.66 -43.61 185.33
C ASN A 29 13.64 -44.62 184.69
N ASN A 30 14.32 -45.46 185.47
CA ASN A 30 15.36 -46.35 184.94
C ASN A 30 14.81 -47.50 184.07
N LEU A 31 13.60 -48.01 184.36
CA LEU A 31 12.99 -49.09 183.56
C LEU A 31 12.67 -48.70 182.11
N LYS A 32 12.50 -47.40 181.81
CA LYS A 32 12.11 -46.95 180.47
C LYS A 32 13.24 -47.01 179.42
N LYS A 33 14.52 -46.95 179.84
CA LYS A 33 15.65 -46.96 178.89
C LYS A 33 16.01 -48.36 178.37
N THR A 34 16.02 -49.37 179.24
CA THR A 34 16.44 -50.74 178.88
C THR A 34 15.49 -51.42 177.89
N LEU A 35 14.18 -51.21 178.07
CA LEU A 35 13.15 -51.78 177.18
C LEU A 35 13.23 -51.27 175.73
N TYR A 36 13.75 -50.05 175.50
CA TYR A 36 13.79 -49.45 174.17
C TYR A 36 14.79 -50.14 173.23
N HIS A 37 15.95 -50.59 173.74
CA HIS A 37 16.97 -51.27 172.93
C HIS A 37 16.52 -52.66 172.46
N ILE A 38 15.93 -53.47 173.35
CA ILE A 38 15.49 -54.85 173.04
C ILE A 38 14.43 -54.86 171.92
N LEU A 39 13.59 -53.81 171.87
CA LEU A 39 12.61 -53.60 170.81
C LEU A 39 13.26 -53.34 169.44
N ASN A 40 14.42 -52.68 169.40
CA ASN A 40 15.04 -52.23 168.17
C ASN A 40 15.76 -53.38 167.42
N ASP A 41 16.56 -54.18 168.13
CA ASP A 41 17.30 -55.31 167.52
C ASP A 41 16.35 -56.38 166.96
N ARG A 42 15.20 -56.59 167.63
CA ARG A 42 14.16 -57.53 167.18
C ARG A 42 13.48 -57.10 165.88
N ASN A 43 13.44 -55.79 165.58
CA ASN A 43 12.90 -55.29 164.31
C ASN A 43 13.85 -55.56 163.13
N LEU A 44 15.17 -55.51 163.35
CA LEU A 44 16.17 -55.64 162.29
C LEU A 44 16.23 -57.06 161.70
N SER A 45 16.08 -58.10 162.54
CA SER A 45 16.03 -59.49 162.06
C SER A 45 14.74 -59.78 161.27
N LEU A 46 13.62 -59.22 161.70
CA LEU A 46 12.31 -59.29 161.04
C LEU A 46 12.25 -58.56 159.69
N GLN A 47 13.19 -57.66 159.39
CA GLN A 47 13.33 -57.04 158.07
C GLN A 47 13.97 -57.99 157.07
N ARG A 48 15.12 -58.60 157.40
CA ARG A 48 15.87 -59.47 156.47
C ARG A 48 15.11 -60.72 156.02
N GLN A 49 14.28 -61.30 156.86
CA GLN A 49 13.42 -62.43 156.45
C GLN A 49 12.39 -62.01 155.40
N LYS A 50 11.79 -60.82 155.55
CA LYS A 50 10.82 -60.27 154.59
C LYS A 50 11.48 -59.91 153.26
N GLU A 51 12.72 -59.42 153.26
CA GLU A 51 13.46 -59.12 152.02
C GLU A 51 13.62 -60.35 151.12
N LEU A 52 13.86 -61.55 151.69
CA LEU A 52 13.96 -62.81 150.94
C LEU A 52 12.61 -63.31 150.38
N GLU A 53 11.53 -63.20 151.16
CA GLU A 53 10.18 -63.53 150.66
C GLU A 53 9.75 -62.58 149.53
N ILE A 54 10.04 -61.28 149.67
CA ILE A 54 9.79 -60.24 148.66
C ILE A 54 10.53 -60.56 147.35
N ASP A 55 11.80 -60.97 147.41
CA ASP A 55 12.58 -61.19 146.18
C ASP A 55 12.21 -62.48 145.42
N ASN A 56 11.70 -63.50 146.13
CA ASN A 56 11.12 -64.68 145.50
C ASN A 56 9.75 -64.38 144.86
N LEU A 57 8.90 -63.60 145.53
CA LEU A 57 7.62 -63.12 144.95
C LEU A 57 7.84 -62.26 143.70
N ARG A 58 8.84 -61.37 143.71
CA ARG A 58 9.22 -60.56 142.53
C ARG A 58 9.55 -61.39 141.30
N LYS A 59 10.28 -62.51 141.47
CA LYS A 59 10.67 -63.40 140.36
C LYS A 59 9.46 -64.13 139.78
N SER A 60 8.56 -64.62 140.62
CA SER A 60 7.30 -65.24 140.19
C SER A 60 6.41 -64.25 139.41
N MET A 61 6.17 -63.06 139.98
CA MET A 61 5.37 -62.02 139.32
C MET A 61 5.96 -61.56 137.99
N SER A 62 7.29 -61.47 137.86
CA SER A 62 7.96 -61.07 136.60
C SER A 62 7.67 -62.04 135.44
N ILE A 63 7.62 -63.34 135.72
CA ILE A 63 7.28 -64.37 134.72
C ILE A 63 5.78 -64.30 134.38
N GLU A 64 4.92 -64.21 135.39
CA GLU A 64 3.47 -64.15 135.20
C GLU A 64 3.05 -62.88 134.43
N GLN A 65 3.65 -61.73 134.73
CA GLN A 65 3.45 -60.47 134.00
C GLN A 65 3.80 -60.63 132.51
N ARG A 66 4.93 -61.27 132.16
CA ARG A 66 5.30 -61.49 130.75
C ARG A 66 4.24 -62.29 130.01
N ILE A 67 3.77 -63.41 130.59
CA ILE A 67 2.74 -64.26 129.96
C ILE A 67 1.43 -63.49 129.79
N ARG A 68 0.95 -62.79 130.83
CA ARG A 68 -0.24 -61.94 130.73
C ARG A 68 -0.09 -60.89 129.62
N THR A 69 1.02 -60.13 129.60
CA THR A 69 1.23 -59.09 128.56
C THR A 69 1.24 -59.63 127.13
N SER A 70 1.65 -60.89 126.92
CA SER A 70 1.58 -61.51 125.58
C SER A 70 0.13 -61.79 125.18
N VAL A 71 -0.64 -62.47 126.03
CA VAL A 71 -2.05 -62.82 125.75
C VAL A 71 -2.91 -61.57 125.63
N ASP A 72 -2.72 -60.61 126.55
CA ASP A 72 -3.35 -59.28 126.49
C ASP A 72 -3.04 -58.55 125.17
N SER A 73 -1.83 -58.73 124.61
CA SER A 73 -1.44 -58.09 123.35
C SER A 73 -2.11 -58.71 122.12
N ASP A 74 -2.23 -60.04 122.06
CA ASP A 74 -2.86 -60.76 120.94
C ASP A 74 -4.38 -60.61 120.95
N GLU A 75 -5.03 -60.73 122.11
CA GLU A 75 -6.46 -60.40 122.26
C GLU A 75 -6.73 -58.95 121.84
N ARG A 76 -5.88 -58.01 122.28
CA ARG A 76 -5.98 -56.60 121.87
C ARG A 76 -5.71 -56.42 120.36
N LEU A 77 -4.90 -57.27 119.73
CA LEU A 77 -4.66 -57.25 118.29
C LEU A 77 -5.88 -57.76 117.49
N GLN A 78 -6.48 -58.88 117.92
CA GLN A 78 -7.70 -59.41 117.29
C GLN A 78 -8.89 -58.47 117.49
N ARG A 79 -9.10 -57.97 118.72
CA ARG A 79 -10.11 -56.94 119.02
C ARG A 79 -9.87 -55.68 118.18
N LYS A 80 -8.62 -55.22 118.01
CA LYS A 80 -8.28 -54.12 117.08
C LYS A 80 -8.63 -54.43 115.62
N ARG A 81 -8.37 -55.63 115.11
CA ARG A 81 -8.71 -56.02 113.72
C ARG A 81 -10.23 -56.03 113.49
N LEU A 82 -11.01 -56.59 114.43
CA LEU A 82 -12.47 -56.60 114.36
C LEU A 82 -13.06 -55.19 114.50
N MET A 83 -12.57 -54.37 115.44
CA MET A 83 -12.97 -52.97 115.57
C MET A 83 -12.56 -52.11 114.37
N LYS A 84 -11.44 -52.43 113.69
CA LYS A 84 -11.04 -51.76 112.45
C LYS A 84 -12.02 -52.09 111.32
N LYS A 85 -12.34 -53.37 111.07
CA LYS A 85 -13.35 -53.77 110.08
C LYS A 85 -14.74 -53.18 110.39
N LYS A 86 -15.19 -53.20 111.64
CA LYS A 86 -16.44 -52.53 112.03
C LYS A 86 -16.38 -51.01 111.80
N SER A 87 -15.29 -50.35 112.18
CA SER A 87 -15.10 -48.93 111.91
C SER A 87 -14.99 -48.60 110.42
N GLU A 88 -14.55 -49.53 109.57
CA GLU A 88 -14.47 -49.34 108.11
C GLU A 88 -15.87 -49.45 107.50
N ILE A 89 -16.63 -50.50 107.82
CA ILE A 89 -18.02 -50.66 107.39
C ILE A 89 -18.90 -49.50 107.91
N GLU A 90 -18.80 -49.15 109.19
CA GLU A 90 -19.50 -47.99 109.75
C GLU A 90 -19.12 -46.67 109.08
N LYS A 91 -17.89 -46.52 108.55
CA LYS A 91 -17.49 -45.34 107.80
C LYS A 91 -18.09 -45.35 106.40
N GLU A 92 -18.06 -46.48 105.69
CA GLU A 92 -18.68 -46.62 104.36
C GLU A 92 -20.21 -46.47 104.40
N GLU A 93 -20.86 -46.91 105.49
CA GLU A 93 -22.30 -46.69 105.72
C GLU A 93 -22.59 -45.23 106.08
N LYS A 94 -21.81 -44.61 106.98
CA LYS A 94 -21.96 -43.18 107.31
C LYS A 94 -21.66 -42.27 106.12
N GLN A 95 -20.66 -42.60 105.31
CA GLN A 95 -20.34 -41.88 104.07
C GLN A 95 -21.48 -41.98 103.07
N ARG A 96 -22.02 -43.17 102.79
CA ARG A 96 -23.19 -43.31 101.91
C ARG A 96 -24.42 -42.58 102.44
N GLN A 97 -24.73 -42.69 103.74
CA GLN A 97 -25.84 -41.95 104.33
C GLN A 97 -25.61 -40.42 104.35
N GLU A 98 -24.36 -39.96 104.39
CA GLU A 98 -24.02 -38.53 104.29
C GLU A 98 -24.05 -38.06 102.83
N GLU A 99 -23.65 -38.87 101.85
CA GLU A 99 -23.78 -38.61 100.43
C GLU A 99 -25.26 -38.61 99.98
N GLU A 100 -26.07 -39.54 100.46
CA GLU A 100 -27.52 -39.58 100.20
C GLU A 100 -28.21 -38.34 100.78
N ARG A 101 -27.93 -37.98 102.05
CA ARG A 101 -28.47 -36.75 102.65
C ARG A 101 -27.96 -35.49 101.96
N ARG A 102 -26.68 -35.42 101.57
CA ARG A 102 -26.16 -34.30 100.78
C ARG A 102 -26.88 -34.20 99.43
N GLN A 103 -27.15 -35.32 98.74
CA GLN A 103 -27.92 -35.30 97.50
C GLN A 103 -29.38 -34.90 97.70
N GLU A 104 -30.03 -35.29 98.80
CA GLU A 104 -31.39 -34.85 99.11
C GLU A 104 -31.44 -33.35 99.51
N GLU A 105 -30.48 -32.89 100.30
CA GLU A 105 -30.29 -31.48 100.66
C GLU A 105 -29.96 -30.63 99.42
N GLU A 106 -29.06 -31.09 98.54
CA GLU A 106 -28.73 -30.46 97.26
C GLU A 106 -29.97 -30.37 96.36
N ARG A 107 -30.75 -31.44 96.21
CA ARG A 107 -32.01 -31.42 95.43
C ARG A 107 -33.06 -30.49 96.05
N LEU A 108 -33.15 -30.43 97.39
CA LEU A 108 -34.04 -29.50 98.10
C LEU A 108 -33.60 -28.05 97.94
N VAL A 109 -32.30 -27.76 98.06
CA VAL A 109 -31.71 -26.45 97.83
C VAL A 109 -31.85 -26.05 96.37
N GLU A 110 -31.60 -26.93 95.41
CA GLU A 110 -31.79 -26.67 93.99
C GLU A 110 -33.27 -26.40 93.65
N LEU A 111 -34.21 -27.15 94.24
CA LEU A 111 -35.65 -26.90 94.07
C LEU A 111 -36.11 -25.59 94.74
N GLN A 112 -35.52 -25.23 95.88
CA GLN A 112 -35.76 -23.93 96.53
C GLN A 112 -35.15 -22.78 95.73
N ASN A 113 -33.96 -22.97 95.17
CA ASN A 113 -33.28 -21.98 94.33
C ASN A 113 -34.07 -21.79 93.04
N LYS A 114 -34.46 -22.85 92.32
CA LYS A 114 -35.33 -22.75 91.13
C LYS A 114 -36.69 -22.10 91.40
N LYS A 115 -37.21 -22.19 92.64
CA LYS A 115 -38.41 -21.43 93.06
C LYS A 115 -38.12 -19.95 93.31
N LYS A 116 -37.03 -19.63 94.03
CA LYS A 116 -36.57 -18.25 94.26
C LYS A 116 -36.17 -17.55 92.95
N GLU A 117 -35.47 -18.24 92.06
CA GLU A 117 -35.06 -17.78 90.74
C GLU A 117 -36.28 -17.38 89.90
N ARG A 118 -37.31 -18.23 89.84
CA ARG A 118 -38.58 -17.90 89.17
C ARG A 118 -39.30 -16.71 89.81
N GLN A 119 -39.31 -16.61 91.15
CA GLN A 119 -39.89 -15.44 91.83
C GLN A 119 -39.13 -14.16 91.49
N ILE A 120 -37.79 -14.20 91.53
CA ILE A 120 -36.90 -13.09 91.15
C ILE A 120 -37.02 -12.75 89.66
N GLU A 121 -37.25 -13.73 88.79
CA GLU A 121 -37.45 -13.55 87.34
C GLU A 121 -38.82 -12.93 87.03
N GLU A 122 -39.89 -13.38 87.70
CA GLU A 122 -41.21 -12.73 87.65
C GLU A 122 -41.19 -11.30 88.22
N GLU A 123 -40.48 -11.07 89.33
CA GLU A 123 -40.33 -9.74 89.94
C GLU A 123 -39.53 -8.81 89.03
N LYS A 124 -38.41 -9.28 88.45
CA LYS A 124 -37.65 -8.53 87.44
C LYS A 124 -38.48 -8.21 86.21
N TYR A 125 -39.26 -9.17 85.70
CA TYR A 125 -40.12 -8.94 84.54
C TYR A 125 -41.18 -7.87 84.81
N ARG A 126 -41.80 -7.89 86.00
CA ARG A 126 -42.73 -6.84 86.44
C ARG A 126 -42.04 -5.49 86.60
N GLU A 127 -40.87 -5.45 87.24
CA GLU A 127 -40.04 -4.25 87.35
C GLU A 127 -39.66 -3.70 85.96
N GLU A 128 -39.30 -4.55 85.00
CA GLU A 128 -38.96 -4.14 83.63
C GLU A 128 -40.19 -3.63 82.86
N GLU A 129 -41.35 -4.29 82.95
CA GLU A 129 -42.59 -3.73 82.40
C GLU A 129 -42.95 -2.38 83.05
N GLU A 130 -42.77 -2.22 84.36
CA GLU A 130 -43.04 -0.95 85.05
C GLU A 130 -42.05 0.14 84.64
N LYS A 131 -40.75 -0.18 84.52
CA LYS A 131 -39.73 0.74 83.96
C LYS A 131 -40.04 1.11 82.52
N GLN A 132 -40.51 0.18 81.69
CA GLN A 132 -40.95 0.46 80.31
C GLN A 132 -42.23 1.31 80.28
N ARG A 133 -43.23 1.03 81.13
CA ARG A 133 -44.44 1.87 81.27
C ARG A 133 -44.10 3.29 81.75
N GLN A 134 -43.18 3.43 82.70
CA GLN A 134 -42.68 4.72 83.16
C GLN A 134 -41.87 5.46 82.08
N LEU A 135 -40.97 4.77 81.38
CA LEU A 135 -40.18 5.33 80.28
C LEU A 135 -41.08 5.78 79.11
N HIS A 136 -42.08 4.99 78.75
CA HIS A 136 -43.05 5.33 77.71
C HIS A 136 -43.92 6.53 78.11
N SER A 137 -44.40 6.57 79.36
CA SER A 137 -45.12 7.72 79.92
C SER A 137 -44.25 8.99 79.93
N TYR A 138 -42.98 8.87 80.33
CA TYR A 138 -42.00 9.95 80.30
C TYR A 138 -41.68 10.40 78.86
N GLU A 139 -41.53 9.49 77.91
CA GLU A 139 -41.39 9.81 76.49
C GLU A 139 -42.59 10.56 75.94
N LEU A 140 -43.82 10.13 76.27
CA LEU A 140 -45.04 10.83 75.86
C LEU A 140 -45.12 12.22 76.49
N LEU A 141 -44.74 12.37 77.77
CA LEU A 141 -44.64 13.65 78.46
C LEU A 141 -43.58 14.56 77.81
N VAL A 142 -42.40 14.04 77.47
CA VAL A 142 -41.34 14.78 76.77
C VAL A 142 -41.77 15.17 75.36
N LYS A 143 -42.39 14.27 74.59
CA LYS A 143 -42.94 14.56 73.25
C LYS A 143 -44.01 15.66 73.34
N LYS A 144 -44.89 15.58 74.34
CA LYS A 144 -45.89 16.60 74.65
C LYS A 144 -45.24 17.96 74.97
N ILE A 145 -44.30 18.01 75.91
CA ILE A 145 -43.55 19.23 76.28
C ILE A 145 -42.81 19.84 75.08
N ARG A 146 -42.17 19.04 74.23
CA ARG A 146 -41.54 19.52 72.97
C ARG A 146 -42.56 20.11 72.00
N SER A 147 -43.74 19.49 71.88
CA SER A 147 -44.80 19.96 70.99
C SER A 147 -45.54 21.21 71.51
N GLU A 148 -45.64 21.39 72.82
CA GLU A 148 -46.35 22.50 73.46
C GLU A 148 -45.44 23.73 73.65
N SER A 149 -44.20 23.55 74.12
CA SER A 149 -43.26 24.67 74.30
C SER A 149 -42.90 25.35 72.97
N ALA A 150 -42.91 26.68 72.94
CA ALA A 150 -42.52 27.45 71.76
C ALA A 150 -40.98 27.48 71.60
N GLU A 151 -40.26 27.63 72.71
CA GLU A 151 -38.81 27.77 72.77
C GLU A 151 -38.06 26.57 72.19
N ILE A 152 -38.48 25.33 72.50
CA ILE A 152 -37.86 24.13 71.94
C ILE A 152 -38.10 24.07 70.43
N ARG A 153 -39.32 24.36 69.96
CA ARG A 153 -39.63 24.39 68.51
C ARG A 153 -38.87 25.49 67.76
N GLU A 154 -38.52 26.59 68.42
CA GLU A 154 -37.60 27.58 67.85
C GLU A 154 -36.15 27.09 67.81
N LEU A 155 -35.67 26.42 68.86
CA LEU A 155 -34.31 25.85 68.89
C LEU A 155 -34.16 24.73 67.86
N GLU A 156 -35.14 23.84 67.72
CA GLU A 156 -35.18 22.81 66.68
C GLU A 156 -35.16 23.42 65.27
N LYS A 157 -35.89 24.51 65.02
CA LYS A 157 -35.81 25.26 63.75
C LYS A 157 -34.43 25.88 63.51
N LYS A 158 -33.81 26.49 64.54
CA LYS A 158 -32.48 27.11 64.47
C LYS A 158 -31.35 26.08 64.28
N LEU A 159 -31.51 24.88 64.84
CA LEU A 159 -30.61 23.74 64.60
C LEU A 159 -30.80 23.16 63.19
N SER A 160 -32.05 22.96 62.76
CA SER A 160 -32.37 22.47 61.42
C SER A 160 -31.80 23.37 60.31
N SER A 161 -31.94 24.70 60.44
CA SER A 161 -31.33 25.64 59.49
C SER A 161 -29.79 25.68 59.56
N ALA A 162 -29.19 25.39 60.72
CA ALA A 162 -27.74 25.21 60.82
C ALA A 162 -27.26 23.94 60.09
N PHE A 163 -28.04 22.85 60.13
CA PHE A 163 -27.74 21.62 59.37
C PHE A 163 -27.89 21.83 57.85
N THR A 164 -28.98 22.44 57.37
CA THR A 164 -29.13 22.72 55.93
C THR A 164 -28.07 23.70 55.42
N ASN A 165 -27.67 24.69 56.22
CA ASN A 165 -26.54 25.57 55.89
C ASN A 165 -25.20 24.83 55.82
N LYS A 166 -24.96 23.84 56.70
CA LYS A 166 -23.76 22.99 56.65
C LYS A 166 -23.73 22.14 55.36
N GLU A 167 -24.87 21.58 54.96
CA GLU A 167 -25.03 20.83 53.71
C GLU A 167 -24.82 21.72 52.48
N LEU A 168 -25.41 22.91 52.46
CA LEU A 168 -25.20 23.91 51.39
C LEU A 168 -23.71 24.31 51.27
N ILE A 169 -23.01 24.50 52.39
CA ILE A 169 -21.56 24.79 52.40
C ILE A 169 -20.74 23.61 51.83
N LEU A 170 -21.16 22.36 52.08
CA LEU A 170 -20.51 21.18 51.50
C LEU A 170 -20.78 21.08 49.99
N GLN A 171 -22.01 21.26 49.54
CA GLN A 171 -22.38 21.29 48.12
C GLN A 171 -21.63 22.41 47.36
N MET A 172 -21.50 23.60 47.96
CA MET A 172 -20.75 24.72 47.37
C MET A 172 -19.23 24.45 47.30
N LYS A 173 -18.67 23.63 48.21
CA LYS A 173 -17.28 23.16 48.11
C LYS A 173 -17.13 22.09 47.03
N GLU A 174 -18.05 21.14 46.96
CA GLU A 174 -18.04 20.09 45.93
C GLU A 174 -18.18 20.69 44.52
N LYS A 175 -19.07 21.68 44.34
CA LYS A 175 -19.23 22.41 43.07
C LYS A 175 -17.94 23.08 42.62
N LYS A 176 -17.20 23.74 43.53
CA LYS A 176 -15.88 24.33 43.23
C LYS A 176 -14.85 23.28 42.81
N ILE A 177 -14.77 22.16 43.54
CA ILE A 177 -13.88 21.04 43.18
C ILE A 177 -14.25 20.45 41.81
N ARG A 178 -15.52 20.49 41.42
CA ARG A 178 -16.00 20.06 40.10
C ARG A 178 -15.61 21.06 39.01
N GLU A 179 -15.85 22.36 39.23
CA GLU A 179 -15.45 23.46 38.32
C GLU A 179 -13.92 23.51 38.11
N GLU A 180 -13.12 23.23 39.14
CA GLU A 180 -11.66 23.14 39.04
C GLU A 180 -11.21 21.92 38.22
N LYS A 181 -11.85 20.76 38.38
CA LYS A 181 -11.58 19.57 37.56
C LYS A 181 -12.00 19.75 36.09
N GLU A 182 -13.15 20.36 35.85
CA GLU A 182 -13.64 20.69 34.51
C GLU A 182 -12.65 21.62 33.79
N ARG A 183 -12.18 22.68 34.47
CA ARG A 183 -11.14 23.59 33.96
C ARG A 183 -9.81 22.89 33.67
N LEU A 184 -9.35 21.99 34.53
CA LEU A 184 -8.11 21.24 34.30
C LEU A 184 -8.24 20.36 33.04
N PHE A 185 -9.35 19.64 32.90
CA PHE A 185 -9.64 18.81 31.72
C PHE A 185 -9.78 19.62 30.43
N GLU A 186 -10.40 20.80 30.47
CA GLU A 186 -10.44 21.73 29.33
C GLU A 186 -9.03 22.21 28.92
N LEU A 187 -8.15 22.46 29.91
CA LEU A 187 -6.79 22.94 29.69
C LEU A 187 -5.88 21.83 29.13
N GLU A 188 -5.98 20.60 29.64
CA GLU A 188 -5.33 19.42 29.05
C GLU A 188 -5.78 19.20 27.60
N LYS A 189 -7.09 19.21 27.34
CA LYS A 189 -7.68 19.07 26.00
C LYS A 189 -7.31 20.21 25.05
N ALA A 190 -7.04 21.41 25.57
CA ALA A 190 -6.48 22.51 24.79
C ALA A 190 -5.00 22.26 24.44
N GLN A 191 -4.19 21.78 25.40
CA GLN A 191 -2.78 21.41 25.12
C GLN A 191 -2.66 20.28 24.10
N GLU A 192 -3.52 19.25 24.16
CA GLU A 192 -3.57 18.18 23.15
C GLU A 192 -3.89 18.72 21.76
N LYS A 193 -4.89 19.60 21.64
CA LYS A 193 -5.20 20.28 20.37
C LYS A 193 -4.02 21.10 19.84
N CYS A 194 -3.35 21.88 20.69
CA CYS A 194 -2.20 22.67 20.27
C CYS A 194 -1.02 21.79 19.79
N LYS A 195 -0.77 20.65 20.45
CA LYS A 195 0.22 19.66 19.96
C LYS A 195 -0.17 19.13 18.58
N LEU A 196 -1.41 18.70 18.41
CA LEU A 196 -1.90 18.21 17.11
C LEU A 196 -1.80 19.27 16.00
N TYR A 197 -2.16 20.53 16.26
CA TYR A 197 -1.99 21.61 15.29
C TYR A 197 -0.53 21.84 14.91
N ASN A 198 0.40 21.83 15.88
CA ASN A 198 1.84 21.92 15.60
C ASN A 198 2.34 20.72 14.77
N ASP A 199 1.87 19.49 15.10
CA ASP A 199 2.20 18.27 14.35
C ASP A 199 1.65 18.27 12.92
N PHE A 200 0.55 19.00 12.65
CA PHE A 200 0.01 19.23 11.31
C PHE A 200 0.83 20.28 10.56
N GLU A 201 1.10 21.45 11.16
CA GLU A 201 1.95 22.48 10.56
C GLU A 201 3.35 21.95 10.21
N GLU A 202 3.95 21.11 11.06
CA GLU A 202 5.23 20.48 10.76
C GLU A 202 5.18 19.53 9.56
N LYS A 203 4.04 18.86 9.32
CA LYS A 203 3.86 17.97 8.15
C LYS A 203 3.69 18.79 6.87
N GLU A 204 2.82 19.81 6.89
CA GLU A 204 2.64 20.70 5.74
C GLU A 204 3.96 21.35 5.32
N LYS A 205 4.75 21.86 6.27
CA LYS A 205 6.08 22.44 6.01
C LYS A 205 7.07 21.42 5.42
N LYS A 206 7.05 20.16 5.88
CA LYS A 206 7.86 19.07 5.31
C LYS A 206 7.42 18.72 3.89
N GLU A 207 6.11 18.66 3.63
CA GLU A 207 5.55 18.43 2.29
C GLU A 207 5.78 19.60 1.33
N GLU A 208 5.83 20.85 1.80
CA GLU A 208 6.25 22.01 1.00
C GLU A 208 7.74 21.95 0.66
N ILE A 209 8.60 21.61 1.63
CA ILE A 209 10.04 21.43 1.39
C ILE A 209 10.28 20.29 0.39
N GLU A 210 9.59 19.15 0.51
CA GLU A 210 9.66 18.07 -0.47
C GLU A 210 9.19 18.49 -1.86
N ARG A 211 8.07 19.22 -1.97
CA ARG A 211 7.58 19.76 -3.25
C ARG A 211 8.58 20.75 -3.86
N HIS A 212 9.24 21.57 -3.04
CA HIS A 212 10.27 22.48 -3.49
C HIS A 212 11.52 21.74 -3.99
N ILE A 213 12.01 20.75 -3.24
CA ILE A 213 13.17 19.91 -3.63
C ILE A 213 12.88 19.21 -4.97
N LYS A 214 11.74 18.51 -5.09
CA LYS A 214 11.32 17.83 -6.33
C LYS A 214 11.19 18.83 -7.49
N GLY A 215 10.74 20.05 -7.22
CA GLY A 215 10.70 21.16 -8.19
C GLY A 215 12.07 21.73 -8.59
N VAL A 216 13.09 21.62 -7.74
CA VAL A 216 14.50 21.97 -8.06
C VAL A 216 15.15 20.84 -8.86
N GLU A 217 14.99 19.58 -8.45
CA GLU A 217 15.47 18.40 -9.18
C GLU A 217 14.94 18.37 -10.62
N GLN A 218 13.65 18.67 -10.82
CA GLN A 218 13.04 18.79 -12.15
C GLN A 218 13.65 19.93 -12.98
N LYS A 219 13.95 21.09 -12.37
CA LYS A 219 14.62 22.21 -13.05
C LYS A 219 16.04 21.83 -13.45
N GLU A 220 16.81 21.20 -12.58
CA GLU A 220 18.15 20.70 -12.90
C GLU A 220 18.15 19.66 -14.02
N ALA A 221 17.20 18.72 -14.00
CA ALA A 221 17.05 17.72 -15.05
C ALA A 221 16.72 18.38 -16.41
N LEU A 222 15.87 19.41 -16.42
CA LEU A 222 15.57 20.19 -17.62
C LEU A 222 16.79 20.99 -18.10
N LEU A 223 17.56 21.61 -17.21
CA LEU A 223 18.80 22.32 -17.56
C LEU A 223 19.82 21.37 -18.21
N LYS A 224 20.05 20.20 -17.62
CA LYS A 224 20.91 19.15 -18.20
C LYS A 224 20.43 18.70 -19.59
N GLN A 225 19.11 18.60 -19.82
CA GLN A 225 18.56 18.34 -21.17
C GLN A 225 18.77 19.51 -22.16
N PHE A 226 18.78 20.76 -21.71
CA PHE A 226 19.12 21.91 -22.56
C PHE A 226 20.62 21.93 -22.91
N GLU A 227 21.50 21.60 -21.96
CA GLU A 227 22.93 21.44 -22.17
C GLU A 227 23.23 20.29 -23.15
N GLU A 228 22.61 19.11 -23.00
CA GLU A 228 22.71 18.03 -23.99
C GLU A 228 22.25 18.47 -25.40
N LYS A 229 21.10 19.14 -25.50
CA LYS A 229 20.57 19.66 -26.78
C LYS A 229 21.39 20.81 -27.36
N ARG A 230 22.27 21.42 -26.58
CA ARG A 230 23.24 22.41 -27.03
C ARG A 230 24.49 21.71 -27.53
N ASN A 231 25.08 20.82 -26.73
CA ASN A 231 26.28 20.06 -27.06
C ASN A 231 26.09 19.22 -28.33
N ARG A 232 24.91 18.60 -28.53
CA ARG A 232 24.58 17.90 -29.79
C ARG A 232 24.56 18.84 -31.00
N ARG A 233 23.99 20.05 -30.87
CA ARG A 233 24.01 21.05 -31.95
C ARG A 233 25.41 21.60 -32.25
N GLU A 234 26.25 21.74 -31.22
CA GLU A 234 27.65 22.12 -31.38
C GLU A 234 28.44 21.00 -32.08
N GLN A 235 28.18 19.72 -31.78
CA GLN A 235 28.73 18.56 -32.50
C GLN A 235 28.22 18.42 -33.94
N GLU A 236 26.91 18.61 -34.17
CA GLU A 236 26.29 18.64 -35.51
C GLU A 236 26.90 19.75 -36.37
N PHE A 237 27.14 20.93 -35.79
CA PHE A 237 27.81 22.05 -36.46
C PHE A 237 29.29 21.76 -36.74
N GLU A 238 30.02 21.14 -35.81
CA GLU A 238 31.39 20.67 -36.05
C GLU A 238 31.47 19.65 -37.21
N LEU A 239 30.54 18.70 -37.27
CA LEU A 239 30.46 17.71 -38.35
C LEU A 239 30.15 18.40 -39.68
N PHE A 240 29.14 19.28 -39.72
CA PHE A 240 28.82 20.08 -40.91
C PHE A 240 30.01 20.93 -41.39
N MET A 241 30.78 21.52 -40.49
CA MET A 241 31.97 22.30 -40.86
C MET A 241 33.09 21.41 -41.43
N LYS A 242 33.28 20.19 -40.91
CA LYS A 242 34.21 19.19 -41.44
C LYS A 242 33.75 18.67 -42.81
N GLU A 243 32.45 18.38 -42.96
CA GLU A 243 31.84 18.00 -44.25
C GLU A 243 31.99 19.10 -45.28
N LYS A 244 31.72 20.37 -44.92
CA LYS A 244 31.93 21.52 -45.80
C LYS A 244 33.39 21.63 -46.24
N GLN A 245 34.35 21.48 -45.32
CA GLN A 245 35.78 21.49 -45.66
C GLN A 245 36.15 20.36 -46.64
N MET A 246 35.63 19.14 -46.44
CA MET A 246 35.84 18.02 -47.36
C MET A 246 35.17 18.25 -48.74
N ILE A 247 34.02 18.91 -48.78
CA ILE A 247 33.33 19.29 -50.03
C ILE A 247 34.11 20.41 -50.75
N ASP A 248 34.52 21.46 -50.05
CA ASP A 248 35.34 22.54 -50.60
C ASP A 248 36.68 21.97 -51.15
N GLU A 249 37.30 21.01 -50.45
CA GLU A 249 38.47 20.26 -50.96
C GLU A 249 38.17 19.44 -52.22
N LEU A 250 37.03 18.75 -52.28
CA LEU A 250 36.62 17.96 -53.45
C LEU A 250 36.36 18.87 -54.66
N VAL A 251 35.72 20.02 -54.47
CA VAL A 251 35.50 21.03 -55.51
C VAL A 251 36.84 21.59 -56.00
N CYS A 252 37.78 21.90 -55.10
CA CYS A 252 39.13 22.31 -55.48
C CYS A 252 39.87 21.23 -56.30
N LYS A 253 39.73 19.94 -55.94
CA LYS A 253 40.32 18.81 -56.69
C LYS A 253 39.69 18.68 -58.09
N ILE A 254 38.36 18.75 -58.20
CA ILE A 254 37.65 18.72 -59.48
C ILE A 254 38.08 19.88 -60.40
N ILE A 255 38.16 21.10 -59.88
CA ILE A 255 38.61 22.27 -60.66
C ILE A 255 40.06 22.09 -61.13
N ALA A 256 40.95 21.58 -60.27
CA ALA A 256 42.34 21.30 -60.64
C ALA A 256 42.48 20.16 -61.67
N GLU A 257 41.63 19.14 -61.60
CA GLU A 257 41.57 18.06 -62.59
C GLU A 257 41.02 18.54 -63.94
N ASP A 258 39.94 19.33 -63.95
CA ASP A 258 39.40 19.98 -65.16
C ASP A 258 40.42 20.92 -65.80
N GLU A 259 41.13 21.74 -65.01
CA GLU A 259 42.26 22.54 -65.50
C GLU A 259 43.37 21.65 -66.09
N SER A 260 43.71 20.53 -65.45
CA SER A 260 44.72 19.59 -65.96
C SER A 260 44.28 18.97 -67.30
N VAL A 261 43.00 18.62 -67.44
CA VAL A 261 42.42 18.09 -68.69
C VAL A 261 42.39 19.17 -69.78
N GLN A 262 42.05 20.42 -69.46
CA GLN A 262 42.09 21.52 -70.41
C GLN A 262 43.51 21.84 -70.87
N ARG A 263 44.50 21.88 -69.96
CA ARG A 263 45.92 22.07 -70.29
C ARG A 263 46.42 20.96 -71.22
N LYS A 264 46.18 19.69 -70.90
CA LYS A 264 46.52 18.52 -71.75
C LYS A 264 45.82 18.54 -73.11
N LYS A 265 44.61 19.11 -73.20
CA LYS A 265 43.91 19.31 -74.48
C LYS A 265 44.56 20.41 -75.30
N TYR A 266 44.95 21.53 -74.68
CA TYR A 266 45.63 22.64 -75.34
C TYR A 266 47.05 22.26 -75.79
N GLU A 267 47.79 21.51 -74.98
CA GLU A 267 49.08 20.89 -75.32
C GLU A 267 48.96 20.07 -76.62
N LYS A 268 48.03 19.09 -76.67
CA LYS A 268 47.77 18.28 -77.88
C LYS A 268 47.28 19.08 -79.09
N GLN A 269 46.55 20.17 -78.87
CA GLN A 269 46.17 21.10 -79.94
C GLN A 269 47.37 21.88 -80.48
N ASN A 270 48.34 22.24 -79.63
CA ASN A 270 49.57 22.88 -80.06
C ASN A 270 50.52 21.89 -80.74
N GLU A 271 50.68 20.67 -80.23
CA GLU A 271 51.44 19.59 -80.88
C GLU A 271 50.90 19.31 -82.29
N THR A 272 49.59 19.04 -82.43
CA THR A 272 48.98 18.78 -83.75
C THR A 272 49.06 19.98 -84.68
N ARG A 273 48.95 21.21 -84.15
CA ARG A 273 49.19 22.43 -84.92
C ARG A 273 50.64 22.57 -85.39
N GLN A 274 51.62 22.26 -84.55
CA GLN A 274 53.05 22.28 -84.91
C GLN A 274 53.35 21.26 -86.02
N PHE A 275 52.86 20.02 -85.89
CA PHE A 275 52.96 19.02 -86.96
C PHE A 275 52.31 19.47 -88.28
N ILE A 276 51.19 20.20 -88.23
CA ILE A 276 50.56 20.79 -89.43
C ILE A 276 51.43 21.92 -90.01
N GLU A 277 51.97 22.81 -89.19
CA GLU A 277 52.83 23.91 -89.63
C GLU A 277 54.16 23.40 -90.24
N GLU A 278 54.71 22.31 -89.70
CA GLU A 278 55.88 21.60 -90.23
C GLU A 278 55.56 20.87 -91.54
N PHE A 279 54.52 20.05 -91.58
CA PHE A 279 54.08 19.38 -92.81
C PHE A 279 53.79 20.37 -93.95
N LEU A 280 53.29 21.57 -93.62
CA LEU A 280 53.09 22.66 -94.59
C LEU A 280 54.39 23.38 -94.98
N LYS A 281 55.48 23.34 -94.19
CA LYS A 281 56.83 23.76 -94.63
C LYS A 281 57.42 22.72 -95.58
N ASP A 282 57.51 21.46 -95.15
CA ASP A 282 57.94 20.31 -95.96
C ASP A 282 57.27 20.29 -97.34
N ARG A 283 55.94 20.47 -97.38
CA ARG A 283 55.18 20.49 -98.63
C ARG A 283 55.53 21.68 -99.53
N ARG A 284 55.81 22.87 -98.96
CA ARG A 284 56.27 24.04 -99.74
C ARG A 284 57.68 23.81 -100.28
N GLU A 285 58.60 23.32 -99.46
CA GLU A 285 59.98 23.04 -99.87
C GLU A 285 60.05 21.97 -100.97
N ARG A 286 59.22 20.91 -100.89
CA ARG A 286 59.06 19.92 -101.98
C ARG A 286 58.54 20.55 -103.27
N ILE A 287 57.48 21.37 -103.19
CA ILE A 287 56.92 22.07 -104.37
C ILE A 287 57.95 23.04 -104.98
N GLU A 288 58.78 23.69 -104.18
CA GLU A 288 59.87 24.54 -104.67
C GLU A 288 61.03 23.75 -105.29
N LEU A 289 61.39 22.60 -104.73
CA LEU A 289 62.37 21.67 -105.31
C LEU A 289 61.88 21.06 -106.63
N GLU A 290 60.60 20.71 -106.72
CA GLU A 290 59.95 20.24 -107.95
C GLU A 290 59.92 21.36 -109.00
N LYS A 291 59.51 22.59 -108.63
CA LYS A 291 59.56 23.75 -109.55
C LYS A 291 60.96 24.07 -110.05
N LYS A 292 61.99 23.97 -109.21
CA LYS A 292 63.39 24.15 -109.62
C LYS A 292 63.80 23.10 -110.65
N LYS A 293 63.50 21.82 -110.41
CA LYS A 293 63.73 20.74 -111.39
C LYS A 293 63.00 20.96 -112.72
N MET A 294 61.72 21.35 -112.68
CA MET A 294 60.96 21.66 -113.90
C MET A 294 61.63 22.78 -114.70
N VAL A 295 62.03 23.88 -114.05
CA VAL A 295 62.74 24.99 -114.71
C VAL A 295 64.11 24.53 -115.26
N ASP A 296 64.85 23.70 -114.52
CA ASP A 296 66.11 23.13 -114.98
C ASP A 296 65.91 22.17 -116.18
N GLU A 297 64.75 21.53 -116.33
CA GLU A 297 64.40 20.67 -117.46
C GLU A 297 63.90 21.49 -118.66
N ASP A 298 63.04 22.49 -118.45
CA ASP A 298 62.58 23.45 -119.45
C ASP A 298 63.76 24.18 -120.12
N GLN A 299 64.77 24.59 -119.34
CA GLN A 299 65.99 25.21 -119.88
C GLN A 299 66.76 24.28 -120.82
N LYS A 300 66.87 22.98 -120.48
CA LYS A 300 67.53 21.98 -121.35
C LYS A 300 66.72 21.72 -122.63
N ILE A 301 65.39 21.81 -122.55
CA ILE A 301 64.49 21.72 -123.72
C ILE A 301 64.70 22.94 -124.63
N LEU A 302 64.79 24.15 -124.08
CA LEU A 302 65.08 25.37 -124.85
C LEU A 302 66.45 25.30 -125.55
N GLU A 303 67.52 24.93 -124.82
CA GLU A 303 68.85 24.72 -125.41
C GLU A 303 68.85 23.70 -126.56
N TYR A 304 68.06 22.62 -126.43
CA TYR A 304 67.93 21.61 -127.48
C TYR A 304 67.16 22.13 -128.69
N LEU A 305 66.09 22.90 -128.47
CA LEU A 305 65.31 23.55 -129.54
C LEU A 305 66.13 24.57 -130.31
N GLU A 306 66.95 25.40 -129.65
CA GLU A 306 67.85 26.34 -130.32
C GLU A 306 68.88 25.62 -131.21
N LYS A 307 69.55 24.59 -130.67
CA LYS A 307 70.53 23.78 -131.42
C LYS A 307 69.89 22.99 -132.58
N LYS A 308 68.59 22.68 -132.51
CA LYS A 308 67.81 22.13 -133.63
C LYS A 308 67.50 23.21 -134.66
N ASN A 309 66.98 24.36 -134.23
CA ASN A 309 66.57 25.46 -135.11
C ASN A 309 67.73 26.05 -135.92
N GLN A 310 68.94 26.11 -135.34
CA GLN A 310 70.16 26.52 -136.05
C GLN A 310 70.43 25.62 -137.26
N ARG A 311 70.49 24.29 -137.07
CA ARG A 311 70.66 23.30 -138.15
C ARG A 311 69.53 23.35 -139.18
N GLU A 312 68.30 23.58 -138.73
CA GLU A 312 67.15 23.67 -139.63
C GLU A 312 67.17 24.94 -140.48
N ASN A 313 67.76 26.03 -139.98
CA ASN A 313 67.96 27.28 -140.73
C ASN A 313 69.11 27.16 -141.74
N GLU A 314 70.24 26.55 -141.37
CA GLU A 314 71.34 26.21 -142.30
C GLU A 314 70.84 25.40 -143.51
N LEU A 315 69.96 24.41 -143.26
CA LEU A 315 69.29 23.64 -144.30
C LEU A 315 68.28 24.44 -145.14
N LYS A 316 67.65 25.48 -144.59
CA LYS A 316 66.71 26.35 -145.31
C LYS A 316 67.42 27.35 -146.22
N GLU A 317 68.58 27.87 -145.83
CA GLU A 317 69.34 28.78 -146.69
C GLU A 317 69.93 28.08 -147.92
N LEU A 318 70.42 26.84 -147.74
CA LEU A 318 70.83 25.99 -148.87
C LEU A 318 69.66 25.71 -149.84
N ARG A 319 68.47 25.38 -149.33
CA ARG A 319 67.28 25.13 -150.17
C ARG A 319 66.81 26.35 -150.93
N LYS A 320 66.80 27.54 -150.31
CA LYS A 320 66.40 28.79 -151.00
C LYS A 320 67.26 29.07 -152.25
N ALA A 321 68.57 28.81 -152.17
CA ALA A 321 69.48 28.99 -153.31
C ALA A 321 69.22 28.01 -154.48
N GLU A 322 68.55 26.88 -154.23
CA GLU A 322 68.06 25.94 -155.25
C GLU A 322 66.65 26.35 -155.74
N GLU A 323 65.75 26.71 -154.83
CA GLU A 323 64.38 27.17 -155.11
C GLU A 323 64.36 28.42 -156.02
N GLU A 324 65.28 29.37 -155.84
CA GLU A 324 65.43 30.53 -156.73
C GLU A 324 65.73 30.13 -158.18
N ARG A 325 66.52 29.06 -158.40
CA ARG A 325 66.79 28.53 -159.75
C ARG A 325 65.58 27.80 -160.34
N HIS A 326 64.77 27.16 -159.51
CA HIS A 326 63.54 26.50 -159.94
C HIS A 326 62.38 27.49 -160.19
N SER A 327 62.32 28.63 -159.50
CA SER A 327 61.25 29.63 -159.69
C SER A 327 61.16 30.20 -161.12
N VAL A 328 62.30 30.35 -161.80
CA VAL A 328 62.40 30.81 -163.20
C VAL A 328 61.88 29.75 -164.19
N LEU A 329 61.84 28.48 -163.79
CA LEU A 329 61.20 27.39 -164.53
C LEU A 329 59.70 27.31 -164.19
N TYR A 330 59.34 27.36 -162.90
CA TYR A 330 57.95 27.26 -162.47
C TYR A 330 57.09 28.45 -162.93
N THR A 331 57.62 29.66 -163.10
CA THR A 331 56.88 30.79 -163.67
C THR A 331 56.44 30.56 -165.12
N LYS A 332 57.13 29.72 -165.90
CA LYS A 332 56.71 29.30 -167.25
C LYS A 332 55.76 28.10 -167.25
N LEU A 333 55.74 27.32 -166.18
CA LEU A 333 54.84 26.18 -166.02
C LEU A 333 53.49 26.60 -165.41
N ALA A 334 53.50 27.57 -164.47
CA ALA A 334 52.31 28.08 -163.79
C ALA A 334 51.31 28.73 -164.76
N SER A 335 51.78 29.42 -165.80
CA SER A 335 50.93 29.98 -166.86
C SER A 335 50.28 28.92 -167.77
N GLN A 336 50.82 27.69 -167.79
CA GLN A 336 50.23 26.55 -168.50
C GLN A 336 49.30 25.74 -167.57
N MET A 337 49.67 25.60 -166.29
CA MET A 337 48.86 24.96 -165.26
C MET A 337 47.57 25.72 -164.98
N ALA A 338 47.62 27.05 -164.81
CA ALA A 338 46.44 27.86 -164.51
C ALA A 338 45.33 27.72 -165.56
N HIS A 339 45.69 27.50 -166.82
CA HIS A 339 44.73 27.27 -167.91
C HIS A 339 44.06 25.88 -167.82
N GLN A 340 44.78 24.86 -167.33
CA GLN A 340 44.25 23.50 -167.09
C GLN A 340 43.56 23.35 -165.72
N GLU A 341 43.81 24.24 -164.77
CA GLU A 341 43.16 24.25 -163.46
C GLU A 341 41.76 24.87 -163.53
N GLN A 342 41.53 25.84 -164.42
CA GLN A 342 40.17 26.32 -164.74
C GLN A 342 39.29 25.18 -165.28
N GLU A 343 39.77 24.42 -166.27
CA GLU A 343 39.08 23.26 -166.85
C GLU A 343 38.84 22.11 -165.85
N LYS A 344 39.56 22.09 -164.70
CA LYS A 344 39.37 21.12 -163.62
C LYS A 344 38.45 21.63 -162.52
N ALA A 345 38.47 22.92 -162.20
CA ALA A 345 37.61 23.52 -161.18
C ALA A 345 36.13 23.29 -161.51
N GLU A 346 35.72 23.56 -162.76
CA GLU A 346 34.37 23.29 -163.28
C GLU A 346 33.98 21.79 -163.17
N LEU A 347 34.98 20.90 -163.16
CA LEU A 347 34.84 19.44 -163.05
C LEU A 347 34.99 18.90 -161.62
N GLU A 348 35.26 19.76 -160.64
CA GLU A 348 35.40 19.43 -159.22
C GLU A 348 34.30 20.08 -158.37
N GLU A 349 33.78 21.26 -158.72
CA GLU A 349 32.53 21.80 -158.13
C GLU A 349 31.37 20.79 -158.30
N LEU A 350 31.20 20.24 -159.51
CA LEU A 350 30.23 19.18 -159.82
C LEU A 350 30.45 17.84 -159.08
N LYS A 351 31.60 17.64 -158.42
CA LYS A 351 31.84 16.49 -157.53
C LYS A 351 31.63 16.86 -156.06
N LEU A 352 31.88 18.11 -155.70
CA LEU A 352 31.70 18.61 -154.34
C LEU A 352 30.21 18.67 -153.95
N GLU A 353 29.30 19.05 -154.86
CA GLU A 353 27.85 18.95 -154.61
C GLU A 353 27.44 17.52 -154.20
N ILE A 354 27.84 16.52 -154.99
CA ILE A 354 27.50 15.10 -154.76
C ILE A 354 28.09 14.59 -153.42
N TYR A 355 29.31 14.99 -153.09
CA TYR A 355 29.94 14.62 -151.81
C TYR A 355 29.28 15.28 -150.59
N MET A 356 28.80 16.52 -150.74
CA MET A 356 28.10 17.23 -149.66
C MET A 356 26.75 16.57 -149.31
N ASP A 357 25.97 16.15 -150.31
CA ASP A 357 24.72 15.40 -150.10
C ASP A 357 24.95 14.09 -149.32
N GLU A 358 26.00 13.33 -149.68
CA GLU A 358 26.38 12.09 -148.98
C GLU A 358 26.84 12.31 -147.53
N MET A 359 27.37 13.50 -147.20
CA MET A 359 27.78 13.86 -145.85
C MET A 359 26.60 14.38 -145.02
N GLU A 360 25.70 15.16 -145.62
CA GLU A 360 24.46 15.64 -144.99
C GLU A 360 23.53 14.46 -144.61
N GLN A 361 23.52 13.36 -145.39
CA GLN A 361 22.82 12.14 -145.00
C GLN A 361 23.43 11.48 -143.74
N LYS A 362 24.76 11.42 -143.63
CA LYS A 362 25.48 10.82 -142.48
C LYS A 362 25.36 11.66 -141.21
N GLU A 363 25.28 12.99 -141.32
CA GLU A 363 25.02 13.87 -140.16
C GLU A 363 23.59 13.69 -139.66
N ARG A 364 22.59 13.62 -140.55
CA ARG A 364 21.18 13.35 -140.20
C ARG A 364 20.95 12.01 -139.50
N GLU A 365 21.85 11.03 -139.64
CA GLU A 365 21.82 9.79 -138.86
C GLU A 365 22.39 9.96 -137.45
N ARG A 366 23.51 10.67 -137.31
CA ARG A 366 24.13 11.01 -136.01
C ARG A 366 23.22 11.89 -135.15
N GLU A 367 22.51 12.83 -135.75
CA GLU A 367 21.51 13.64 -135.06
C GLU A 367 20.33 12.80 -134.53
N ARG A 368 19.87 11.79 -135.28
CA ARG A 368 18.81 10.88 -134.85
C ARG A 368 19.24 10.05 -133.63
N GLU A 369 20.47 9.52 -133.62
CA GLU A 369 21.02 8.86 -132.43
C GLU A 369 21.16 9.80 -131.22
N ALA A 370 21.58 11.04 -131.43
CA ALA A 370 21.72 12.04 -130.37
C ALA A 370 20.36 12.46 -129.79
N MET A 371 19.33 12.57 -130.64
CA MET A 371 17.95 12.79 -130.23
C MET A 371 17.40 11.62 -129.42
N GLU A 372 17.59 10.37 -129.86
CA GLU A 372 17.16 9.19 -129.10
C GLU A 372 17.75 9.14 -127.69
N LYS A 373 19.06 9.40 -127.56
CA LYS A 373 19.76 9.41 -126.27
C LYS A 373 19.22 10.53 -125.36
N ARG A 374 18.86 11.69 -125.92
CA ARG A 374 18.19 12.79 -125.20
C ARG A 374 16.72 12.48 -124.83
N ILE A 375 16.02 11.69 -125.63
CA ILE A 375 14.63 11.27 -125.36
C ILE A 375 14.59 10.23 -124.24
N LYS A 376 15.45 9.21 -124.29
CA LYS A 376 15.57 8.19 -123.22
C LYS A 376 15.86 8.84 -121.86
N ALA A 377 16.86 9.72 -121.78
CA ALA A 377 17.18 10.46 -120.55
C ALA A 377 16.03 11.34 -120.01
N LYS A 378 15.15 11.86 -120.88
CA LYS A 378 13.93 12.58 -120.45
C LYS A 378 12.83 11.64 -119.97
N LEU A 379 12.68 10.47 -120.59
CA LEU A 379 11.72 9.47 -120.15
C LEU A 379 12.09 8.93 -118.76
N ASP A 380 13.35 8.57 -118.52
CA ASP A 380 13.83 8.11 -117.20
C ASP A 380 13.61 9.16 -116.08
N MET A 381 13.76 10.45 -116.41
CA MET A 381 13.48 11.58 -115.51
C MET A 381 11.98 11.75 -115.22
N ILE A 382 11.10 11.49 -116.19
CA ILE A 382 9.64 11.53 -116.01
C ILE A 382 9.17 10.31 -115.20
N ASP A 383 9.68 9.12 -115.51
CA ASP A 383 9.39 7.86 -114.83
C ASP A 383 9.75 7.90 -113.34
N SER A 384 10.93 8.44 -113.01
CA SER A 384 11.38 8.62 -111.62
C SER A 384 10.56 9.68 -110.86
N TYR A 385 10.15 10.77 -111.53
CA TYR A 385 9.27 11.78 -110.94
C TYR A 385 7.84 11.25 -110.69
N GLN A 386 7.30 10.44 -111.61
CA GLN A 386 6.00 9.78 -111.43
C GLN A 386 6.03 8.80 -110.25
N ARG A 387 7.06 7.96 -110.14
CA ARG A 387 7.25 7.05 -108.99
C ARG A 387 7.30 7.80 -107.64
N GLN A 388 8.03 8.92 -107.57
CA GLN A 388 8.05 9.75 -106.35
C GLN A 388 6.69 10.39 -106.01
N LEU A 389 5.85 10.68 -107.01
CA LEU A 389 4.49 11.19 -106.80
C LEU A 389 3.52 10.11 -106.33
N GLU A 390 3.61 8.89 -106.88
CA GLU A 390 2.81 7.74 -106.43
C GLU A 390 3.17 7.31 -105.01
N GLU A 391 4.47 7.31 -104.68
CA GLU A 391 4.95 6.95 -103.35
C GLU A 391 4.53 8.00 -102.30
N LYS A 392 4.60 9.29 -102.62
CA LYS A 392 4.05 10.37 -101.76
C LYS A 392 2.53 10.27 -101.57
N LYS A 393 1.76 9.87 -102.60
CA LYS A 393 0.32 9.61 -102.44
C LYS A 393 0.06 8.44 -101.50
N ARG A 394 0.76 7.31 -101.69
CA ARG A 394 0.64 6.12 -100.82
C ARG A 394 1.04 6.37 -99.37
N ILE A 395 1.93 7.33 -99.11
CA ILE A 395 2.26 7.78 -97.74
C ILE A 395 1.10 8.59 -97.16
N ALA A 396 0.61 9.61 -97.89
CA ALA A 396 -0.48 10.47 -97.43
C ALA A 396 -1.83 9.72 -97.25
N GLU A 397 -2.07 8.66 -98.02
CA GLU A 397 -3.23 7.77 -97.85
C GLU A 397 -3.10 6.95 -96.55
N LYS A 398 -1.92 6.35 -96.30
CA LYS A 398 -1.65 5.61 -95.04
C LYS A 398 -1.67 6.51 -93.81
N GLU A 399 -1.23 7.75 -93.92
CA GLU A 399 -1.31 8.72 -92.81
C GLU A 399 -2.77 9.02 -92.43
N ARG A 400 -3.66 9.17 -93.41
CA ARG A 400 -5.12 9.33 -93.17
C ARG A 400 -5.77 8.08 -92.58
N ASP A 401 -5.45 6.89 -93.11
CA ASP A 401 -5.96 5.62 -92.56
C ASP A 401 -5.54 5.43 -91.10
N ASN A 402 -4.30 5.81 -90.76
CA ASN A 402 -3.77 5.79 -89.39
C ASN A 402 -4.45 6.84 -88.50
N GLU A 403 -4.68 8.07 -88.98
CA GLU A 403 -5.45 9.09 -88.24
C GLU A 403 -6.88 8.63 -87.96
N GLU A 404 -7.55 8.00 -88.94
CA GLU A 404 -8.90 7.44 -88.74
C GLU A 404 -8.91 6.28 -87.73
N LEU A 405 -7.92 5.38 -87.78
CA LEU A 405 -7.77 4.31 -86.79
C LEU A 405 -7.53 4.88 -85.38
N LEU A 406 -6.62 5.85 -85.24
CA LEU A 406 -6.32 6.50 -83.97
C LEU A 406 -7.55 7.22 -83.41
N ARG A 407 -8.30 7.93 -84.26
CA ARG A 407 -9.53 8.64 -83.89
C ARG A 407 -10.64 7.69 -83.44
N LYS A 408 -10.79 6.53 -84.10
CA LYS A 408 -11.74 5.48 -83.70
C LYS A 408 -11.34 4.84 -82.36
N GLN A 409 -10.04 4.59 -82.15
CA GLN A 409 -9.52 4.04 -80.88
C GLN A 409 -9.66 5.01 -79.70
N LEU A 410 -9.45 6.32 -79.89
CA LEU A 410 -9.72 7.29 -78.82
C LEU A 410 -11.23 7.40 -78.50
N LEU A 411 -12.12 7.40 -79.51
CA LEU A 411 -13.56 7.40 -79.24
C LEU A 411 -14.02 6.15 -78.47
N GLN A 412 -13.47 4.97 -78.77
CA GLN A 412 -13.78 3.76 -78.01
C GLN A 412 -13.33 3.88 -76.55
N LYS A 413 -12.11 4.38 -76.27
CA LYS A 413 -11.65 4.58 -74.90
C LYS A 413 -12.55 5.53 -74.10
N TYR A 414 -12.91 6.69 -74.66
CA TYR A 414 -13.80 7.62 -73.95
C TYR A 414 -15.18 7.01 -73.66
N ALA A 415 -15.72 6.19 -74.56
CA ALA A 415 -17.00 5.49 -74.33
C ALA A 415 -16.89 4.34 -73.31
N GLU A 416 -15.72 3.72 -73.16
CA GLU A 416 -15.44 2.73 -72.11
C GLU A 416 -15.26 3.41 -70.74
N ASP A 417 -14.54 4.53 -70.69
CA ASP A 417 -14.30 5.31 -69.46
C ASP A 417 -15.60 5.93 -68.90
N GLU A 418 -16.44 6.57 -69.74
CA GLU A 418 -17.77 7.08 -69.29
C GLU A 418 -18.64 5.97 -68.68
N ARG A 419 -18.61 4.78 -69.30
CA ARG A 419 -19.40 3.62 -68.85
C ARG A 419 -18.90 3.08 -67.50
N ILE A 420 -17.59 3.12 -67.25
CA ILE A 420 -16.99 2.76 -65.98
C ILE A 420 -17.30 3.83 -64.92
N GLU A 421 -17.25 5.11 -65.26
CA GLU A 421 -17.51 6.22 -64.34
C GLU A 421 -18.97 6.21 -63.83
N GLN A 422 -19.97 6.05 -64.72
CA GLN A 422 -21.38 5.95 -64.33
C GLN A 422 -21.64 4.79 -63.35
N MET A 423 -21.07 3.61 -63.62
CA MET A 423 -21.18 2.44 -62.73
C MET A 423 -20.51 2.66 -61.38
N SER A 424 -19.42 3.44 -61.34
CA SER A 424 -18.75 3.81 -60.09
C SER A 424 -19.59 4.79 -59.25
N ALA A 425 -20.25 5.75 -59.90
CA ALA A 425 -21.11 6.75 -59.25
C ALA A 425 -22.36 6.10 -58.63
N GLN A 426 -22.98 5.14 -59.34
CA GLN A 426 -24.11 4.38 -58.81
C GLN A 426 -23.71 3.54 -57.58
N LYS A 427 -22.54 2.88 -57.59
CA LYS A 427 -22.00 2.16 -56.42
C LYS A 427 -21.72 3.08 -55.23
N ARG A 428 -21.22 4.30 -55.44
CA ARG A 428 -21.04 5.28 -54.35
C ARG A 428 -22.38 5.73 -53.75
N ARG A 429 -23.39 6.02 -54.59
CA ARG A 429 -24.75 6.37 -54.11
C ARG A 429 -25.39 5.23 -53.32
N MET A 430 -25.34 4.00 -53.81
CA MET A 430 -25.87 2.82 -53.09
C MET A 430 -25.21 2.67 -51.72
N LYS A 431 -23.87 2.63 -51.65
CA LYS A 431 -23.17 2.53 -50.35
C LYS A 431 -23.47 3.68 -49.40
N GLN A 432 -23.59 4.92 -49.88
CA GLN A 432 -23.98 6.05 -49.03
C GLN A 432 -25.43 5.95 -48.53
N GLN A 433 -26.34 5.37 -49.31
CA GLN A 433 -27.74 5.19 -48.94
C GLN A 433 -27.93 3.99 -47.99
N GLU A 434 -27.14 2.93 -48.15
CA GLU A 434 -26.98 1.82 -47.19
C GLU A 434 -26.39 2.33 -45.86
N HIS A 435 -25.32 3.13 -45.91
CA HIS A 435 -24.71 3.68 -44.69
C HIS A 435 -25.62 4.67 -43.96
N LYS A 436 -26.45 5.44 -44.69
CA LYS A 436 -27.53 6.23 -44.08
C LYS A 436 -28.54 5.32 -43.40
N ARG A 437 -29.13 4.35 -44.10
CA ARG A 437 -30.10 3.40 -43.51
C ARG A 437 -29.58 2.70 -42.26
N ALA A 438 -28.30 2.29 -42.25
CA ALA A 438 -27.68 1.68 -41.07
C ALA A 438 -27.50 2.67 -39.90
N VAL A 439 -27.17 3.94 -40.18
CA VAL A 439 -27.09 5.01 -39.16
C VAL A 439 -28.47 5.40 -38.64
N ASP A 440 -29.46 5.51 -39.54
CA ASP A 440 -30.85 5.79 -39.21
C ASP A 440 -31.43 4.66 -38.33
N GLN A 441 -31.17 3.39 -38.67
CA GLN A 441 -31.51 2.22 -37.83
C GLN A 441 -30.83 2.27 -36.45
N LEU A 442 -29.55 2.65 -36.37
CA LEU A 442 -28.86 2.83 -35.08
C LEU A 442 -29.40 4.02 -34.26
N ILE A 443 -30.02 5.01 -34.90
CA ILE A 443 -30.70 6.13 -34.25
C ILE A 443 -32.10 5.69 -33.78
N GLU A 444 -32.82 4.90 -34.57
CA GLU A 444 -34.10 4.31 -34.20
C GLU A 444 -33.95 3.29 -33.07
N GLU A 445 -32.96 2.39 -33.11
CA GLU A 445 -32.64 1.50 -31.98
C GLU A 445 -32.29 2.30 -30.70
N LYS A 446 -31.57 3.41 -30.82
CA LYS A 446 -31.26 4.27 -29.67
C LYS A 446 -32.50 4.98 -29.12
N ARG A 447 -33.42 5.42 -29.98
CA ARG A 447 -34.73 5.97 -29.56
C ARG A 447 -35.55 4.90 -28.86
N HIS A 448 -35.71 3.73 -29.49
CA HIS A 448 -36.55 2.66 -28.98
C HIS A 448 -36.00 2.08 -27.66
N ARG A 449 -34.66 2.01 -27.51
CA ARG A 449 -34.01 1.66 -26.24
C ARG A 449 -34.23 2.72 -25.16
N ARG A 450 -34.10 4.01 -25.48
CA ARG A 450 -34.40 5.12 -24.56
C ARG A 450 -35.89 5.17 -24.17
N GLU A 451 -36.80 4.82 -25.07
CA GLU A 451 -38.23 4.70 -24.77
C GLU A 451 -38.54 3.49 -23.88
N GLN A 452 -37.85 2.37 -24.08
CA GLN A 452 -37.94 1.20 -23.18
C GLN A 452 -37.33 1.47 -21.80
N GLU A 453 -36.25 2.27 -21.72
CA GLU A 453 -35.68 2.76 -20.46
C GLU A 453 -36.67 3.70 -19.75
N LEU A 454 -37.21 4.71 -20.45
CA LEU A 454 -38.19 5.64 -19.91
C LEU A 454 -39.51 4.96 -19.47
N GLN A 455 -39.99 3.94 -20.20
CA GLN A 455 -41.16 3.17 -19.78
C GLN A 455 -40.86 2.26 -18.58
N ARG A 456 -39.61 1.80 -18.39
CA ARG A 456 -39.23 1.08 -17.16
C ARG A 456 -39.21 2.02 -15.97
N GLU A 457 -38.58 3.19 -16.11
CA GLU A 457 -38.55 4.25 -15.09
C GLU A 457 -39.99 4.63 -14.68
N LEU A 458 -40.87 4.94 -15.63
CA LEU A 458 -42.30 5.21 -15.36
C LEU A 458 -42.99 4.04 -14.65
N SER A 459 -42.70 2.79 -15.05
CA SER A 459 -43.27 1.61 -14.38
C SER A 459 -42.74 1.40 -12.97
N GLU A 460 -41.60 1.95 -12.60
CA GLU A 460 -41.03 1.87 -11.24
C GLU A 460 -41.54 3.04 -10.39
N ASP A 461 -41.64 4.24 -10.97
CA ASP A 461 -42.33 5.40 -10.40
C ASP A 461 -43.77 5.06 -10.00
N ASP A 462 -44.55 4.40 -10.86
CA ASP A 462 -45.94 4.02 -10.54
C ASP A 462 -46.03 2.92 -9.46
N LYS A 463 -45.04 2.03 -9.34
CA LYS A 463 -44.95 1.08 -8.21
C LYS A 463 -44.62 1.80 -6.90
N ILE A 464 -43.72 2.79 -6.95
CA ILE A 464 -43.38 3.64 -5.79
C ILE A 464 -44.60 4.43 -5.35
N ARG A 465 -45.37 5.02 -6.27
CA ARG A 465 -46.63 5.73 -5.98
C ARG A 465 -47.67 4.81 -5.33
N GLN A 466 -47.88 3.60 -5.85
CA GLN A 466 -48.81 2.63 -5.23
C GLN A 466 -48.40 2.23 -3.81
N LEU A 467 -47.09 2.07 -3.56
CA LEU A 467 -46.57 1.81 -2.21
C LEU A 467 -46.76 3.01 -1.27
N ASP A 468 -46.52 4.23 -1.75
CA ASP A 468 -46.71 5.46 -0.97
C ASP A 468 -48.19 5.78 -0.71
N GLU A 469 -49.11 5.44 -1.63
CA GLU A 469 -50.56 5.53 -1.42
C GLU A 469 -51.03 4.54 -0.35
N PHE A 470 -50.56 3.28 -0.40
CA PHE A 470 -50.84 2.28 0.64
C PHE A 470 -50.30 2.74 2.00
N ARG A 471 -49.08 3.32 2.01
CA ARG A 471 -48.46 3.89 3.21
C ARG A 471 -49.23 5.08 3.78
N ARG A 472 -49.76 5.96 2.93
CA ARG A 472 -50.65 7.06 3.33
C ARG A 472 -51.95 6.56 3.93
N GLN A 473 -52.58 5.54 3.36
CA GLN A 473 -53.79 4.94 3.92
C GLN A 473 -53.57 4.38 5.34
N VAL A 474 -52.45 3.70 5.58
CA VAL A 474 -52.08 3.20 6.93
C VAL A 474 -51.79 4.35 7.90
N ILE A 475 -51.09 5.41 7.45
CA ILE A 475 -50.81 6.59 8.28
C ILE A 475 -52.10 7.33 8.65
N GLU A 476 -53.05 7.49 7.72
CA GLU A 476 -54.32 8.18 7.98
C GLU A 476 -55.22 7.36 8.93
N GLN A 477 -55.20 6.02 8.83
CA GLN A 477 -55.91 5.13 9.76
C GLN A 477 -55.38 5.23 11.19
N GLU A 478 -54.05 5.21 11.39
CA GLU A 478 -53.47 5.41 12.74
C GLU A 478 -53.61 6.87 13.22
N ARG A 479 -53.56 7.88 12.34
CA ARG A 479 -53.92 9.27 12.70
C ARG A 479 -55.34 9.35 13.27
N GLN A 480 -56.32 8.73 12.61
CA GLN A 480 -57.72 8.66 13.05
C GLN A 480 -57.94 7.79 14.30
N ARG A 481 -56.98 6.91 14.65
CA ARG A 481 -56.98 6.12 15.89
C ARG A 481 -56.44 6.94 17.06
N ILE A 482 -55.28 7.55 16.88
CA ILE A 482 -54.63 8.43 17.86
C ILE A 482 -55.54 9.62 18.21
N LEU A 483 -56.22 10.23 17.23
CA LEU A 483 -57.18 11.31 17.47
C LEU A 483 -58.35 10.86 18.39
N ARG A 484 -58.91 9.67 18.18
CA ARG A 484 -59.99 9.13 19.04
C ARG A 484 -59.50 8.80 20.46
N ASP A 485 -58.37 8.09 20.57
CA ASP A 485 -57.90 7.57 21.86
C ASP A 485 -57.20 8.63 22.75
N GLN A 486 -56.67 9.71 22.17
CA GLN A 486 -55.86 10.69 22.91
C GLN A 486 -56.46 12.11 22.95
N ALA A 487 -57.11 12.61 21.90
CA ALA A 487 -57.59 14.00 21.89
C ALA A 487 -58.69 14.24 22.95
N SER A 488 -59.51 13.22 23.24
CA SER A 488 -60.49 13.19 24.33
C SER A 488 -59.90 13.33 25.74
N LYS A 489 -58.59 13.13 25.92
CA LYS A 489 -57.89 13.19 27.21
C LYS A 489 -57.00 14.43 27.38
N VAL A 490 -56.78 15.20 26.32
CA VAL A 490 -55.84 16.35 26.29
C VAL A 490 -56.47 17.55 25.55
N ILE A 491 -57.72 17.85 25.88
CA ILE A 491 -58.53 18.88 25.22
C ILE A 491 -57.92 20.28 25.45
N ASP A 492 -57.47 20.59 26.66
CA ASP A 492 -57.04 21.95 27.05
C ASP A 492 -55.61 22.34 26.61
N TYR A 493 -54.84 21.42 26.01
CA TYR A 493 -53.42 21.63 25.69
C TYR A 493 -53.04 21.29 24.23
N LEU A 494 -54.02 21.23 23.33
CA LEU A 494 -53.78 20.86 21.92
C LEU A 494 -53.19 22.04 21.11
N PRO A 495 -52.04 21.88 20.43
CA PRO A 495 -51.44 22.96 19.64
C PRO A 495 -52.23 23.27 18.36
N LYS A 496 -52.21 24.53 17.92
CA LYS A 496 -52.88 24.96 16.69
C LYS A 496 -52.29 24.24 15.46
N GLY A 497 -53.14 23.53 14.71
CA GLY A 497 -52.78 22.82 13.47
C GLY A 497 -52.97 21.29 13.50
N VAL A 498 -53.47 20.70 14.58
CA VAL A 498 -53.72 19.24 14.69
C VAL A 498 -54.97 18.78 13.91
N ILE A 499 -55.99 19.63 13.84
CA ILE A 499 -57.19 19.45 13.02
C ILE A 499 -56.88 20.01 11.62
N ARG A 500 -57.13 19.23 10.57
CA ARG A 500 -56.73 19.57 9.18
C ARG A 500 -57.90 20.04 8.33
N ASP A 501 -59.01 19.30 8.38
CA ASP A 501 -60.20 19.51 7.56
C ASP A 501 -61.47 19.46 8.42
N VAL A 502 -62.57 20.03 7.96
CA VAL A 502 -63.85 20.06 8.72
C VAL A 502 -64.35 18.65 9.06
N SER A 503 -64.04 17.66 8.22
CA SER A 503 -64.30 16.24 8.45
C SER A 503 -63.70 15.70 9.75
N ASP A 504 -62.54 16.23 10.19
CA ASP A 504 -61.91 15.81 11.44
C ASP A 504 -62.75 16.22 12.67
N LEU A 505 -63.53 17.33 12.59
CA LEU A 505 -64.42 17.76 13.67
C LEU A 505 -65.63 16.84 13.85
N GLU A 506 -65.99 16.00 12.88
CA GLU A 506 -67.16 15.13 13.02
C GLU A 506 -66.97 14.06 14.12
N PHE A 507 -65.73 13.67 14.40
CA PHE A 507 -65.35 12.61 15.35
C PHE A 507 -65.22 13.07 16.82
N PHE A 508 -65.48 14.35 17.13
CA PHE A 508 -65.46 14.89 18.49
C PHE A 508 -66.87 14.96 19.09
N ASP A 509 -66.96 14.75 20.41
CA ASP A 509 -68.19 14.89 21.18
C ASP A 509 -68.78 16.30 21.11
N LYS A 510 -70.10 16.41 21.36
CA LYS A 510 -70.86 17.66 21.18
C LYS A 510 -70.30 18.84 21.96
N GLU A 511 -69.70 18.61 23.14
CA GLU A 511 -69.10 19.64 23.99
C GLU A 511 -67.91 20.38 23.33
N PHE A 512 -67.28 19.79 22.31
CA PHE A 512 -66.23 20.44 21.53
C PHE A 512 -66.80 21.37 20.45
N LYS A 513 -67.96 21.00 19.87
CA LYS A 513 -68.61 21.74 18.76
C LYS A 513 -69.29 23.04 19.20
N GLU A 514 -69.36 23.32 20.51
CA GLU A 514 -69.87 24.57 21.08
C GLU A 514 -68.76 25.49 21.62
N LYS A 515 -67.47 25.12 21.46
CA LYS A 515 -66.30 25.85 22.01
C LYS A 515 -65.27 26.29 20.96
N VAL A 516 -65.54 26.09 19.66
CA VAL A 516 -64.69 26.48 18.51
C VAL A 516 -65.52 27.30 17.53
#